data_AF-A0A1C6G4I2-F1
#
_entry.id   AF-A0A1C6G4I2-F1
#
_cell.length_a   1.000
_cell.length_b   1.000
_cell.length_c   1.000
_cell.angle_alpha   90.00
_cell.angle_beta   90.00
_cell.angle_gamma   90.00
#
_symmetry.space_group_name_H-M   'P 1'
#
loop_
_entity.id
_entity.type
_entity.pdbx_description
1 polymer ?
#
loop_
_entity_poly.entity_id
_entity_poly.type
_entity_poly.pdbx_seq_one_letter_code
_entity_poly.pdbx_strand_id
1 'polypeptide(L)'
;MWKEYHVIKTQIAEVVFHIREESNPCSLCAKMRKGALNDAVKELGCNKVAYAHHKDDLLESMMMSFLFEGRIHTFAPVTYLDRSGITVIRPLLFLYEGDVKGFVKEYQLPVVKSPCPVDGSTKREDVKNLIGEINHQYPGAKARMIRAVLDDVVNVDKIHERKEQ
;
A
#
# COMPACT_ATOMS: atom_id res chain seq x y z
N MET A 1 -2.15 7.49 27.16
CA MET A 1 -3.19 6.44 27.18
C MET A 1 -2.89 5.50 26.03
N TRP A 2 -2.29 4.35 26.31
CA TRP A 2 -2.06 3.33 25.28
C TRP A 2 -3.42 2.75 24.88
N LYS A 3 -3.74 2.72 23.58
CA LYS A 3 -4.96 2.07 23.12
C LYS A 3 -4.84 0.56 23.30
N GLU A 4 -5.97 -0.09 23.54
CA GLU A 4 -6.08 -1.55 23.60
C GLU A 4 -5.62 -2.19 22.29
N TYR A 5 -4.94 -3.34 22.41
CA TYR A 5 -4.50 -4.15 21.28
C TYR A 5 -5.55 -5.22 21.01
N HIS A 6 -6.15 -5.20 19.82
CA HIS A 6 -7.19 -6.15 19.41
C HIS A 6 -6.64 -7.12 18.37
N VAL A 7 -6.82 -8.42 18.59
CA VAL A 7 -6.51 -9.48 17.63
C VAL A 7 -7.79 -9.96 16.97
N ILE A 8 -7.94 -9.68 15.67
CA ILE A 8 -9.11 -10.09 14.90
C ILE A 8 -8.79 -11.42 14.22
N LYS A 9 -9.41 -12.51 14.71
CA LYS A 9 -9.28 -13.83 14.08
C LYS A 9 -10.10 -13.85 12.79
N THR A 10 -9.50 -14.36 11.71
CA THR A 10 -10.16 -14.48 10.41
C THR A 10 -9.89 -15.86 9.80
N GLN A 11 -10.71 -16.26 8.85
CA GLN A 11 -10.56 -17.52 8.09
C GLN A 11 -9.93 -17.26 6.71
N ILE A 12 -9.23 -16.14 6.53
CA ILE A 12 -8.75 -15.70 5.20
C ILE A 12 -7.79 -16.70 4.59
N ALA A 13 -6.83 -17.23 5.38
CA ALA A 13 -5.87 -18.22 4.89
C ALA A 13 -6.58 -19.48 4.37
N GLU A 14 -7.52 -20.02 5.15
CA GLU A 14 -8.33 -21.18 4.77
C GLU A 14 -9.06 -20.94 3.44
N VAL A 15 -9.77 -19.81 3.35
CA VAL A 15 -10.54 -19.48 2.14
C VAL A 15 -9.64 -19.30 0.92
N VAL A 16 -8.51 -18.59 1.07
CA VAL A 16 -7.62 -18.26 -0.04
C VAL A 16 -6.85 -19.48 -0.55
N PHE A 17 -6.34 -20.32 0.36
CA PHE A 17 -5.40 -21.40 0.00
C PHE A 17 -6.00 -22.81 -0.03
N HIS A 18 -7.20 -23.04 0.54
CA HIS A 18 -7.80 -24.37 0.62
C HIS A 18 -9.22 -24.46 0.05
N ILE A 19 -9.87 -23.32 -0.22
CA ILE A 19 -11.24 -23.30 -0.76
C ILE A 19 -11.28 -22.69 -2.16
N ARG A 20 -10.72 -21.48 -2.32
CA ARG A 20 -10.78 -20.73 -3.59
C ARG A 20 -9.66 -21.10 -4.55
N GLU A 21 -8.44 -21.27 -4.02
CA GLU A 21 -7.25 -21.69 -4.77
C GLU A 21 -7.05 -20.90 -6.09
N GLU A 22 -7.31 -19.59 -6.04
CA GLU A 22 -7.13 -18.73 -7.21
C GLU A 22 -5.65 -18.71 -7.61
N SER A 23 -5.39 -18.68 -8.93
CA SER A 23 -4.03 -18.58 -9.47
C SER A 23 -3.26 -17.34 -8.99
N ASN A 24 -3.97 -16.28 -8.59
CA ASN A 24 -3.41 -15.09 -7.95
C ASN A 24 -4.05 -14.85 -6.56
N PRO A 25 -3.62 -15.60 -5.53
CA PRO A 25 -4.25 -15.59 -4.21
C PRO A 25 -4.09 -14.24 -3.50
N CYS A 26 -3.08 -13.44 -3.87
CA CYS A 26 -2.78 -12.17 -3.24
C CYS A 26 -3.88 -11.13 -3.44
N SER A 27 -4.53 -11.11 -4.61
CA SER A 27 -5.62 -10.16 -4.92
C SER A 27 -6.83 -10.40 -4.02
N LEU A 28 -7.27 -11.66 -3.92
CA LEU A 28 -8.38 -12.05 -3.05
C LEU A 28 -8.03 -11.81 -1.57
N CYS A 29 -6.83 -12.25 -1.13
CA CYS A 29 -6.36 -12.05 0.24
C CYS A 29 -6.36 -10.55 0.63
N ALA A 30 -5.85 -9.67 -0.23
CA ALA A 30 -5.84 -8.23 0.02
C ALA A 30 -7.26 -7.65 0.18
N LYS A 31 -8.21 -8.07 -0.67
CA LYS A 31 -9.63 -7.65 -0.56
C LYS A 31 -10.25 -8.12 0.74
N MET A 32 -10.05 -9.38 1.11
CA MET A 32 -10.60 -9.95 2.34
C MET A 32 -10.00 -9.32 3.60
N ARG A 33 -8.68 -9.08 3.64
CA ARG A 33 -8.01 -8.39 4.76
C ARG A 33 -8.55 -6.98 4.94
N LYS A 34 -8.75 -6.25 3.84
CA LYS A 34 -9.33 -4.90 3.89
C LYS A 34 -10.77 -4.92 4.39
N GLY A 35 -11.58 -5.91 3.99
CA GLY A 35 -12.94 -6.12 4.51
C GLY A 35 -12.94 -6.34 6.02
N ALA A 36 -12.22 -7.37 6.47
CA ALA A 36 -12.14 -7.71 7.89
C ALA A 36 -11.60 -6.55 8.76
N LEU A 37 -10.60 -5.80 8.26
CA LEU A 37 -10.08 -4.63 8.95
C LEU A 37 -11.13 -3.51 9.05
N ASN A 38 -11.86 -3.23 7.97
CA ASN A 38 -12.89 -2.21 7.97
C ASN A 38 -14.03 -2.56 8.93
N ASP A 39 -14.43 -3.83 9.00
CA ASP A 39 -15.49 -4.29 9.90
C ASP A 39 -15.04 -4.13 11.36
N ALA A 40 -13.84 -4.58 11.71
CA ALA A 40 -13.27 -4.40 13.05
C ALA A 40 -13.12 -2.92 13.44
N VAL A 41 -12.66 -2.07 12.53
CA VAL A 41 -12.54 -0.61 12.77
C VAL A 41 -13.90 0.00 13.11
N LYS A 42 -14.97 -0.42 12.42
CA LYS A 42 -16.33 0.04 12.73
C LYS A 42 -16.84 -0.46 14.08
N GLU A 43 -16.65 -1.74 14.37
CA GLU A 43 -17.07 -2.35 15.64
C GLU A 43 -16.41 -1.67 16.83
N LEU A 44 -15.16 -1.21 16.67
CA LEU A 44 -14.42 -0.44 17.66
C LEU A 44 -14.78 1.07 17.68
N GLY A 45 -15.82 1.49 16.95
CA GLY A 45 -16.28 2.88 16.91
C GLY A 45 -15.30 3.86 16.25
N CYS A 46 -14.35 3.36 15.46
CA CYS A 46 -13.35 4.20 14.80
C CYS A 46 -13.84 4.70 13.44
N ASN A 47 -13.51 5.95 13.10
CA ASN A 47 -13.88 6.58 11.81
C ASN A 47 -12.69 6.75 10.84
N LYS A 48 -11.48 6.39 11.28
CA LYS A 48 -10.22 6.53 10.53
C LYS A 48 -9.33 5.31 10.74
N VAL A 49 -8.59 4.95 9.70
CA VAL A 49 -7.53 3.93 9.75
C VAL A 49 -6.24 4.47 9.16
N ALA A 50 -5.12 4.31 9.87
CA ALA A 50 -3.81 4.71 9.40
C ALA A 50 -3.12 3.52 8.72
N TYR A 51 -2.81 3.65 7.44
CA TYR A 51 -2.01 2.67 6.70
C TYR A 51 -0.55 3.11 6.68
N ALA A 52 0.35 2.14 6.87
CA ALA A 52 1.80 2.35 6.91
C ALA A 52 2.43 2.41 5.50
N HIS A 53 1.69 2.90 4.50
CA HIS A 53 2.20 3.03 3.15
C HIS A 53 3.23 4.15 3.05
N HIS A 54 4.40 3.84 2.52
CA HIS A 54 5.49 4.77 2.24
C HIS A 54 5.54 5.15 0.75
N LYS A 55 6.41 6.08 0.34
CA LYS A 55 6.41 6.55 -1.07
C LYS A 55 6.84 5.48 -2.07
N ASP A 56 7.60 4.49 -1.65
CA ASP A 56 7.93 3.36 -2.52
C ASP A 56 6.66 2.58 -2.89
N ASP A 57 5.72 2.37 -1.94
CA ASP A 57 4.44 1.72 -2.21
C ASP A 57 3.59 2.51 -3.21
N LEU A 58 3.69 3.84 -3.19
CA LEU A 58 2.99 4.73 -4.11
C LEU A 58 3.45 4.49 -5.54
N LEU A 59 4.77 4.43 -5.76
CA LEU A 59 5.38 4.17 -7.06
C LEU A 59 5.09 2.74 -7.52
N GLU A 60 5.27 1.75 -6.64
CA GLU A 60 4.97 0.35 -6.95
C GLU A 60 3.51 0.15 -7.36
N SER A 61 2.58 0.79 -6.65
CA SER A 61 1.15 0.68 -6.97
C SER A 61 0.82 1.33 -8.32
N MET A 62 1.44 2.48 -8.63
CA MET A 62 1.32 3.11 -9.94
C MET A 62 1.85 2.20 -11.05
N MET A 63 3.05 1.64 -10.86
CA MET A 63 3.70 0.75 -11.82
C MET A 63 2.90 -0.54 -12.02
N MET A 64 2.34 -1.13 -10.96
CA MET A 64 1.44 -2.28 -11.09
C MET A 64 0.20 -1.94 -11.93
N SER A 65 -0.43 -0.79 -11.68
CA SER A 65 -1.61 -0.36 -12.44
C SER A 65 -1.25 -0.08 -13.91
N PHE A 66 -0.09 0.53 -14.16
CA PHE A 66 0.39 0.82 -15.50
C PHE A 66 0.69 -0.46 -16.29
N LEU A 67 1.45 -1.39 -15.70
CA LEU A 67 1.93 -2.60 -16.37
C LEU A 67 0.85 -3.67 -16.55
N PHE A 68 -0.07 -3.82 -15.58
CA PHE A 68 -1.00 -4.95 -15.55
C PHE A 68 -2.46 -4.55 -15.77
N GLU A 69 -2.80 -3.27 -15.62
CA GLU A 69 -4.19 -2.79 -15.74
C GLU A 69 -4.36 -1.74 -16.86
N GLY A 70 -3.27 -1.27 -17.48
CA GLY A 70 -3.30 -0.30 -18.57
C GLY A 70 -3.76 1.09 -18.17
N ARG A 71 -3.56 1.48 -16.89
CA ARG A 71 -3.97 2.80 -16.38
C ARG A 71 -2.92 3.41 -15.45
N ILE A 72 -2.84 4.73 -15.43
CA ILE A 72 -1.98 5.47 -14.49
C ILE A 72 -2.83 5.76 -13.26
N HIS A 73 -2.65 4.97 -12.21
CA HIS A 73 -3.41 5.13 -10.97
C HIS A 73 -2.62 4.65 -9.76
N THR A 74 -2.72 5.41 -8.67
CA THR A 74 -2.22 5.01 -7.35
C THR A 74 -3.16 5.54 -6.26
N PHE A 75 -2.79 5.41 -4.99
CA PHE A 75 -3.61 5.86 -3.87
C PHE A 75 -3.28 7.30 -3.43
N ALA A 76 -4.27 8.00 -2.87
CA ALA A 76 -4.11 9.33 -2.29
C ALA A 76 -3.67 9.30 -0.81
N PRO A 77 -3.05 10.37 -0.27
CA PRO A 77 -2.70 10.49 1.15
C PRO A 77 -3.90 10.26 2.08
N VAL A 78 -5.07 10.74 1.67
CA VAL A 78 -6.35 10.57 2.36
C VAL A 78 -7.35 9.97 1.37
N THR A 79 -8.11 8.97 1.80
CA THR A 79 -9.15 8.35 0.98
C THR A 79 -10.39 8.10 1.84
N TYR A 80 -11.52 8.71 1.49
CA TYR A 80 -12.80 8.37 2.11
C TYR A 80 -13.37 7.13 1.42
N LEU A 81 -13.66 6.08 2.20
CA LEU A 81 -14.29 4.85 1.73
C LEU A 81 -15.80 4.96 1.95
N ASP A 82 -16.52 5.44 0.96
CA ASP A 82 -17.98 5.62 0.93
C ASP A 82 -18.75 4.41 1.49
N ARG A 83 -18.47 3.20 1.00
CA ARG A 83 -19.16 1.96 1.40
C ARG A 83 -18.96 1.60 2.87
N SER A 84 -17.82 1.96 3.45
CA SER A 84 -17.53 1.67 4.86
C SER A 84 -17.66 2.89 5.77
N GLY A 85 -17.84 4.10 5.25
CA GLY A 85 -17.80 5.32 6.05
C GLY A 85 -16.46 5.57 6.78
N ILE A 86 -15.39 4.87 6.39
CA ILE A 86 -14.06 4.97 7.02
C ILE A 86 -13.15 5.88 6.18
N THR A 87 -12.40 6.75 6.84
CA THR A 87 -11.32 7.51 6.20
C THR A 87 -9.98 6.81 6.36
N VAL A 88 -9.35 6.40 5.25
CA VAL A 88 -7.97 5.90 5.25
C VAL A 88 -7.01 7.08 5.19
N ILE A 89 -6.05 7.14 6.10
CA ILE A 89 -4.93 8.09 6.09
C ILE A 89 -3.62 7.34 5.92
N ARG A 90 -2.63 7.96 5.28
CA ARG A 90 -1.31 7.36 5.01
C ARG A 90 -0.18 8.27 5.52
N PRO A 91 0.09 8.27 6.84
CA PRO A 91 1.04 9.23 7.43
C PRO A 91 2.48 9.07 6.95
N LEU A 92 2.88 7.87 6.54
CA LEU A 92 4.25 7.56 6.14
C LEU A 92 4.52 7.84 4.66
N LEU A 93 3.56 8.41 3.92
CA LEU A 93 3.60 8.51 2.47
C LEU A 93 4.79 9.33 1.93
N PHE A 94 5.44 10.15 2.76
CA PHE A 94 6.57 10.97 2.34
C PHE A 94 7.94 10.37 2.72
N LEU A 95 7.96 9.23 3.41
CA LEU A 95 9.17 8.52 3.82
C LEU A 95 9.58 7.49 2.77
N TYR A 96 10.88 7.24 2.59
CA TYR A 96 11.36 6.08 1.84
C TYR A 96 11.22 4.82 2.70
N GLU A 97 11.08 3.66 2.07
CA GLU A 97 11.19 2.36 2.73
C GLU A 97 12.50 2.25 3.53
N GLY A 98 13.60 2.79 2.99
CA GLY A 98 14.89 2.84 3.67
C GLY A 98 14.86 3.61 5.00
N ASP A 99 14.12 4.73 5.05
CA ASP A 99 13.99 5.55 6.27
C ASP A 99 13.21 4.77 7.35
N VAL A 100 12.13 4.08 6.95
CA VAL A 100 11.32 3.25 7.86
C VAL A 100 12.15 2.09 8.41
N LYS A 101 12.91 1.40 7.56
CA LYS A 101 13.83 0.32 7.99
C LYS A 101 14.93 0.82 8.92
N GLY A 102 15.51 1.98 8.61
CA GLY A 102 16.50 2.63 9.46
C GLY A 102 15.95 2.94 10.84
N PHE A 103 14.74 3.52 10.91
CA PHE A 103 14.05 3.80 12.17
C PHE A 103 13.78 2.54 12.99
N VAL A 104 13.26 1.48 12.37
CA VAL A 104 13.03 0.19 13.06
C VAL A 104 14.32 -0.39 13.64
N LYS A 105 15.43 -0.30 12.91
CA LYS A 105 16.74 -0.80 13.35
C LYS A 105 17.31 0.02 14.51
N GLU A 106 17.28 1.35 14.39
CA GLU A 106 17.83 2.27 15.40
C GLU A 106 17.13 2.11 16.74
N TYR A 107 15.80 2.03 16.72
CA TYR A 107 14.99 1.94 17.94
C TYR A 107 14.66 0.50 18.35
N GLN A 108 15.25 -0.50 17.69
CA GLN A 108 15.08 -1.93 17.99
C GLN A 108 13.60 -2.35 18.11
N LEU A 109 12.75 -1.83 17.20
CA LEU A 109 11.33 -2.10 17.26
C LEU A 109 11.01 -3.57 16.92
N PRO A 110 10.04 -4.21 17.60
CA PRO A 110 9.66 -5.57 17.29
C PRO A 110 9.00 -5.64 15.90
N VAL A 111 9.47 -6.58 15.07
CA VAL A 111 8.92 -6.82 13.73
C VAL A 111 8.20 -8.17 13.70
N VAL A 112 6.90 -8.13 13.43
CA VAL A 112 6.11 -9.34 13.19
C VAL A 112 6.28 -9.76 11.74
N LYS A 113 6.91 -10.91 11.50
CA LYS A 113 7.07 -11.46 10.15
C LYS A 113 5.74 -12.01 9.62
N SER A 114 5.52 -11.85 8.32
CA SER A 114 4.38 -12.44 7.63
C SER A 114 4.48 -13.98 7.65
N PRO A 115 3.44 -14.72 8.05
CA PRO A 115 3.42 -16.18 7.95
C PRO A 115 2.96 -16.67 6.57
N CYS A 116 2.80 -15.78 5.58
CA CYS A 116 2.20 -16.10 4.29
C CYS A 116 3.14 -16.98 3.44
N PRO A 117 2.67 -18.12 2.88
CA PRO A 117 3.52 -19.03 2.12
C PRO A 117 4.01 -18.47 0.77
N VAL A 118 3.37 -17.42 0.26
CA VAL A 118 3.74 -16.75 -1.01
C VAL A 118 4.39 -15.39 -0.78
N ASP A 119 4.78 -15.07 0.46
CA ASP A 119 5.49 -13.83 0.76
C ASP A 119 6.82 -13.74 -0.02
N GLY A 120 7.15 -12.55 -0.51
CA GLY A 120 8.33 -12.33 -1.35
C GLY A 120 8.29 -12.93 -2.76
N SER A 121 7.25 -13.69 -3.13
CA SER A 121 7.05 -14.23 -4.49
C SER A 121 5.79 -13.63 -5.12
N THR A 122 5.76 -12.31 -5.23
CA THR A 122 4.57 -11.58 -5.69
C THR A 122 4.88 -10.63 -6.85
N LYS A 123 3.85 -10.27 -7.63
CA LYS A 123 3.98 -9.25 -8.68
C LYS A 123 4.44 -7.89 -8.17
N ARG A 124 4.18 -7.57 -6.90
CA ARG A 124 4.67 -6.35 -6.28
C ARG A 124 6.19 -6.41 -6.08
N GLU A 125 6.71 -7.56 -5.66
CA GLU A 125 8.15 -7.77 -5.53
C GLU A 125 8.85 -7.71 -6.90
N ASP A 126 8.25 -8.32 -7.94
CA ASP A 126 8.75 -8.20 -9.33
C ASP A 126 8.87 -6.73 -9.76
N VAL A 127 7.83 -5.93 -9.51
CA VAL A 127 7.81 -4.49 -9.83
C VAL A 127 8.85 -3.71 -9.02
N LYS A 128 9.01 -4.04 -7.74
CA LYS A 128 10.02 -3.42 -6.88
C LYS A 128 11.44 -3.67 -7.40
N ASN A 129 11.73 -4.91 -7.81
CA ASN A 129 13.01 -5.27 -8.41
C ASN A 129 13.23 -4.52 -9.72
N LEU A 130 12.22 -4.47 -10.59
CA LEU A 130 12.27 -3.71 -11.84
C LEU A 130 12.56 -2.21 -11.62
N ILE A 131 11.91 -1.58 -10.64
CA ILE A 131 12.20 -0.18 -10.26
C ILE A 131 13.67 -0.04 -9.81
N GLY A 132 14.18 -1.03 -9.08
CA GLY A 132 15.58 -1.11 -8.69
C GLY A 132 16.53 -1.17 -9.88
N GLU A 133 16.25 -2.03 -10.86
CA GLU A 133 17.00 -2.17 -12.10
C GLU A 133 17.00 -0.88 -12.93
N ILE A 134 15.81 -0.26 -13.09
CA ILE A 134 15.68 1.04 -13.78
C ILE A 134 16.53 2.11 -13.09
N ASN A 135 16.50 2.17 -11.76
CA ASN A 135 17.29 3.15 -11.03
C ASN A 135 18.79 2.85 -11.06
N HIS A 136 19.19 1.59 -11.20
CA HIS A 136 20.57 1.19 -11.39
C HIS A 136 21.09 1.63 -12.77
N GLN A 137 20.32 1.36 -13.83
CA GLN A 137 20.67 1.79 -15.19
C GLN A 137 20.62 3.31 -15.36
N TYR A 138 19.65 3.96 -14.71
CA TYR A 138 19.42 5.41 -14.79
C TYR A 138 19.40 6.01 -13.37
N PRO A 139 20.57 6.38 -12.81
CA PRO A 139 20.66 6.93 -11.47
C PRO A 139 19.68 8.08 -11.21
N GLY A 140 18.91 7.95 -10.13
CA GLY A 140 17.89 8.91 -9.70
C GLY A 140 16.53 8.76 -10.39
N ALA A 141 16.35 7.79 -11.29
CA ALA A 141 15.08 7.57 -11.98
C ALA A 141 13.94 7.29 -10.98
N LYS A 142 14.18 6.46 -9.95
CA LYS A 142 13.19 6.18 -8.90
C LYS A 142 12.69 7.46 -8.21
N ALA A 143 13.61 8.37 -7.88
CA ALA A 143 13.26 9.64 -7.23
C ALA A 143 12.44 10.55 -8.17
N ARG A 144 12.82 10.63 -9.45
CA ARG A 144 12.08 11.38 -10.47
C ARG A 144 10.69 10.81 -10.71
N MET A 145 10.55 9.49 -10.78
CA MET A 145 9.26 8.80 -10.91
C MET A 145 8.36 9.04 -9.69
N ILE A 146 8.89 8.88 -8.47
CA ILE A 146 8.15 9.21 -7.24
C ILE A 146 7.68 10.66 -7.25
N ARG A 147 8.55 11.60 -7.64
CA ARG A 147 8.18 13.03 -7.71
C ARG A 147 7.02 13.26 -8.69
N ALA A 148 7.09 12.65 -9.87
CA ALA A 148 6.03 12.75 -10.88
C ALA A 148 4.68 12.24 -10.35
N VAL A 149 4.68 11.10 -9.65
CA VAL A 149 3.45 10.52 -9.06
C VAL A 149 2.95 11.34 -7.89
N LEU A 150 3.83 11.81 -6.99
CA LEU A 150 3.44 12.64 -5.85
C LEU A 150 2.83 13.96 -6.30
N ASP A 151 3.39 14.61 -7.32
CA ASP A 151 2.86 15.88 -7.81
C ASP A 151 1.43 15.74 -8.33
N ASP A 152 1.11 14.62 -8.99
CA ASP A 152 -0.23 14.30 -9.50
C ASP A 152 -1.24 13.99 -8.37
N VAL A 153 -0.77 13.29 -7.33
CA VAL A 153 -1.63 12.80 -6.25
C VAL A 153 -1.86 13.86 -5.15
N VAL A 154 -0.87 14.74 -4.92
CA VAL A 154 -0.92 15.77 -3.86
C VAL A 154 -1.43 17.11 -4.38
N ASN A 155 -1.16 17.46 -5.65
CA ASN A 155 -1.64 18.72 -6.25
C ASN A 155 -2.81 18.47 -7.21
N VAL A 156 -3.95 18.07 -6.65
CA VAL A 156 -5.18 17.81 -7.43
C VAL A 156 -5.62 19.05 -8.24
N ASP A 157 -5.31 20.25 -7.76
CA ASP A 157 -5.65 21.52 -8.42
C ASP A 157 -4.87 21.75 -9.73
N LYS A 158 -3.64 21.22 -9.86
CA LYS A 158 -2.83 21.37 -11.08
C LYS A 158 -3.31 20.51 -12.25
N ILE A 159 -4.16 19.52 -11.99
CA ILE A 159 -4.74 18.66 -13.05
C ILE A 159 -5.79 19.45 -13.86
N HIS A 160 -6.46 20.43 -13.26
CA HIS A 160 -7.41 21.29 -13.97
C HIS A 160 -6.70 22.31 -14.88
N GLU A 161 -5.55 22.85 -14.45
CA GLU A 161 -4.79 23.84 -15.23
C GLU A 161 -4.11 23.26 -16.49
N ARG A 162 -3.78 21.95 -16.51
CA ARG A 162 -3.18 21.29 -17.68
C ARG A 162 -4.19 20.94 -18.79
N LYS A 163 -5.49 21.11 -18.56
CA LYS A 163 -6.52 20.91 -19.60
C LYS A 163 -6.77 22.15 -20.45
N GLU A 164 -6.11 23.27 -20.14
CA GLU A 164 -6.26 24.57 -20.83
C GLU A 164 -4.98 25.00 -21.57
N GLN A 165 -4.00 24.10 -21.75
CA GLN A 165 -2.80 24.30 -22.58
C GLN A 165 -2.71 23.20 -23.64
#